data_AF-A0AAU3KM19-F1
#
_entry.id   AF-A0AAU3KM19-F1
#
_cell.length_a   1.000
_cell.length_b   1.000
_cell.length_c   1.000
_cell.angle_alpha   90.00
_cell.angle_beta   90.00
_cell.angle_gamma   90.00
#
_symmetry.space_group_name_H-M   'P 1'
#
loop_
_entity.id
_entity.type
_entity.pdbx_description
1 polymer ?
#
loop_
_entity_poly.entity_id
_entity_poly.type
_entity_poly.pdbx_seq_one_letter_code
_entity_poly.pdbx_strand_id
1 'polypeptide(L)'
;MAGKLNAHPEFVQDAAAIAGEIRARLQGMADAARAAVAPGQTAWGDDDFGRKFADGAKGFVTGSANMAAGTENLSDSFGNLTSGLQTSAQRLTAMEHGNRDGFA
;
A
#
# COMPACT_ATOMS: atom_id res chain seq x y z
N MET A 1 4.59 -26.89 31.62
CA MET A 1 4.89 -25.46 31.88
C MET A 1 4.67 -24.71 30.57
N ALA A 2 3.44 -24.33 30.26
CA ALA A 2 3.18 -23.45 29.12
C ALA A 2 3.69 -22.06 29.50
N GLY A 3 4.73 -21.56 28.82
CA GLY A 3 5.23 -20.22 29.06
C GLY A 3 4.08 -19.21 28.86
N LYS A 4 3.89 -18.31 29.82
CA LYS A 4 2.95 -17.19 29.67
C LYS A 4 3.32 -16.43 28.40
N LEU A 5 2.49 -16.54 27.38
CA LEU A 5 2.62 -15.76 26.16
C LEU A 5 2.10 -14.35 26.49
N ASN A 6 3.00 -13.43 26.84
CA ASN A 6 2.67 -12.01 26.85
C ASN A 6 2.58 -11.54 25.39
N ALA A 7 1.41 -11.74 24.78
CA ALA A 7 1.13 -11.17 23.48
C ALA A 7 0.91 -9.66 23.64
N HIS A 8 1.59 -8.87 22.82
CA HIS A 8 1.40 -7.41 22.71
C HIS A 8 0.60 -7.10 21.44
N PRO A 9 -0.73 -7.33 21.41
CA PRO A 9 -1.58 -7.06 20.25
C PRO A 9 -1.57 -5.58 19.85
N GLU A 10 -1.24 -4.66 20.76
CA GLU A 10 -1.09 -3.23 20.50
C GLU A 10 -0.03 -2.94 19.44
N PHE A 11 1.14 -3.59 19.50
CA PHE A 11 2.20 -3.36 18.50
C PHE A 11 1.80 -3.89 17.11
N VAL A 12 1.00 -4.95 17.07
CA VAL A 12 0.48 -5.49 15.82
C VAL A 12 -0.58 -4.55 15.21
N GLN A 13 -1.39 -3.91 16.05
CA GLN A 13 -2.34 -2.88 15.62
C GLN A 13 -1.63 -1.62 15.12
N ASP A 14 -0.58 -1.16 15.82
CA ASP A 14 0.24 -0.02 15.39
C ASP A 14 0.91 -0.29 14.04
N ALA A 15 1.49 -1.49 13.88
CA ALA A 15 2.07 -1.89 12.60
C ALA A 15 1.03 -1.93 11.47
N ALA A 16 -0.21 -2.37 11.75
CA ALA A 16 -1.29 -2.35 10.78
C ALA A 16 -1.70 -0.92 10.40
N ALA A 17 -1.73 0.01 11.35
CA ALA A 17 -2.01 1.41 11.10
C ALA A 17 -0.94 2.06 10.20
N ILE A 18 0.34 1.82 10.49
CA ILE A 18 1.46 2.31 9.67
C ILE A 18 1.39 1.73 8.25
N ALA A 19 1.12 0.43 8.12
CA ALA A 19 0.97 -0.21 6.81
C ALA A 19 -0.20 0.38 6.02
N GLY A 20 -1.32 0.70 6.68
CA GLY A 20 -2.46 1.39 6.09
C GLY A 20 -2.12 2.81 5.61
N GLU A 21 -1.33 3.56 6.38
CA GLU A 21 -0.87 4.90 5.98
C GLU A 21 0.05 4.84 4.75
N ILE A 22 0.98 3.89 4.71
CA ILE A 22 1.86 3.67 3.55
C ILE A 22 1.02 3.35 2.31
N ARG A 23 0.03 2.44 2.43
CA ARG A 23 -0.90 2.14 1.34
C ARG A 23 -1.61 3.39 0.82
N ALA A 24 -2.15 4.22 1.70
CA ALA A 24 -2.86 5.44 1.30
C ALA A 24 -1.94 6.43 0.57
N ARG A 25 -0.69 6.58 1.02
CA ARG A 25 0.32 7.41 0.34
C ARG A 25 0.66 6.89 -1.04
N LEU A 26 0.82 5.57 -1.17
CA LEU A 26 1.05 4.92 -2.47
C LEU A 26 -0.13 5.18 -3.41
N GLN A 27 -1.38 4.99 -2.96
CA GLN A 27 -2.55 5.30 -3.78
C GLN A 27 -2.55 6.76 -4.27
N GLY A 28 -2.23 7.72 -3.38
CA GLY A 28 -2.12 9.13 -3.76
C GLY A 28 -1.03 9.40 -4.81
N MET A 29 0.10 8.70 -4.76
CA MET A 29 1.15 8.81 -5.77
C MET A 29 0.69 8.25 -7.13
N ALA A 30 -0.03 7.13 -7.14
CA ALA A 30 -0.60 6.56 -8.37
C ALA A 30 -1.62 7.51 -9.01
N ASP A 31 -2.49 8.11 -8.20
CA ASP A 31 -3.49 9.08 -8.68
C ASP A 31 -2.84 10.36 -9.20
N ALA A 32 -1.79 10.86 -8.54
CA ALA A 32 -1.02 12.00 -9.02
C ALA A 32 -0.34 11.70 -10.37
N ALA A 33 0.23 10.50 -10.53
CA ALA A 33 0.84 10.07 -11.80
C ALA A 33 -0.19 10.03 -12.94
N ARG A 34 -1.42 9.54 -12.68
CA ARG A 34 -2.52 9.56 -13.66
C ARG A 34 -2.97 10.97 -14.00
N ALA A 35 -3.13 11.82 -12.97
CA ALA A 35 -3.55 13.21 -13.15
C ALA A 35 -2.53 13.99 -14.00
N ALA A 36 -1.24 13.75 -13.79
CA ALA A 36 -0.17 14.41 -14.54
C ALA A 36 -0.21 14.09 -16.05
N VAL A 37 -0.70 12.90 -16.45
CA VAL A 37 -0.79 12.49 -17.86
C VAL A 37 -2.16 12.65 -18.49
N ALA A 38 -3.19 12.96 -17.70
CA ALA A 38 -4.56 13.16 -18.20
C ALA A 38 -4.67 14.17 -19.36
N PRO A 39 -3.88 15.26 -19.43
CA PRO A 39 -3.88 16.18 -20.58
C PRO A 39 -3.34 15.58 -21.89
N GLY A 40 -2.64 14.44 -21.83
CA GLY A 40 -2.04 13.79 -23.00
C GLY A 40 -1.04 14.66 -23.76
N GLN A 41 -0.89 14.40 -25.07
CA GLN A 41 0.03 15.12 -25.95
C GLN A 41 -0.24 16.64 -26.03
N THR A 42 -1.49 17.07 -25.80
CA THR A 42 -1.91 18.48 -25.99
C THR A 42 -1.21 19.45 -25.04
N ALA A 43 -0.73 18.98 -23.88
CA ALA A 43 0.02 19.79 -22.94
C ALA A 43 1.49 20.03 -23.34
N TRP A 44 2.03 19.25 -24.28
CA TRP A 44 3.47 19.20 -24.57
C TRP A 44 3.83 19.67 -25.99
N GLY A 45 2.83 20.04 -26.78
CA GLY A 45 3.00 20.44 -28.19
C GLY A 45 2.93 19.25 -29.15
N ASP A 46 2.45 19.51 -30.37
CA ASP A 46 2.41 18.53 -31.49
C ASP A 46 3.65 18.59 -32.37
N ASP A 47 4.76 19.12 -31.84
CA ASP A 47 6.04 19.03 -32.52
C ASP A 47 6.70 17.66 -32.26
N ASP A 48 7.74 17.34 -33.04
CA ASP A 48 8.44 16.06 -32.90
C ASP A 48 9.03 15.85 -31.50
N PHE A 49 9.39 16.94 -30.81
CA PHE A 49 9.86 16.90 -29.43
C PHE A 49 8.73 16.55 -28.46
N GLY A 50 7.61 17.28 -28.49
CA GLY A 50 6.45 17.03 -27.62
C GLY A 50 5.90 15.62 -27.77
N ARG A 51 5.84 15.10 -29.01
CA ARG A 51 5.41 13.74 -29.30
C ARG A 51 6.36 12.68 -28.72
N LYS A 52 7.69 12.86 -28.87
CA LYS A 52 8.69 11.96 -28.28
C LYS A 52 8.71 12.03 -26.76
N PHE A 53 8.52 13.22 -26.20
CA PHE A 53 8.45 13.43 -24.76
C PHE A 53 7.21 12.74 -24.16
N ALA A 54 6.02 12.93 -24.74
CA ALA A 54 4.80 12.34 -24.22
C ALA A 54 4.73 10.82 -24.48
N ASP A 55 4.83 10.41 -25.75
CA ASP A 55 4.43 9.08 -26.23
C ASP A 55 5.61 8.21 -26.67
N GLY A 56 6.85 8.69 -26.55
CA GLY A 56 8.02 7.86 -26.78
C GLY A 56 7.95 6.59 -25.91
N ALA A 57 8.65 5.52 -26.32
CA ALA A 57 8.66 4.25 -25.57
C ALA A 57 9.14 4.36 -24.11
N LYS A 58 9.86 5.45 -23.79
CA LYS A 58 10.25 5.86 -22.42
C LYS A 58 9.75 7.26 -22.10
N GLY A 59 8.72 7.70 -22.80
CA GLY A 59 8.09 9.00 -22.66
C GLY A 59 7.37 9.14 -21.33
N PHE A 60 6.94 10.36 -21.05
CA PHE A 60 6.28 10.76 -19.83
C PHE A 60 5.01 9.95 -19.54
N VAL A 61 4.24 9.61 -20.58
CA VAL A 61 3.02 8.78 -20.43
C VAL A 61 3.38 7.37 -19.97
N THR A 62 4.32 6.71 -20.66
CA THR A 62 4.78 5.36 -20.29
C THR A 62 5.43 5.34 -18.92
N GLY A 63 6.27 6.33 -18.60
CA GLY A 63 6.90 6.46 -17.29
C GLY A 63 5.88 6.60 -16.17
N SER A 64 4.87 7.46 -16.36
CA SER A 64 3.80 7.67 -15.37
C SER A 64 2.90 6.46 -15.21
N ALA A 65 2.59 5.74 -16.30
CA ALA A 65 1.85 4.49 -16.25
C ALA A 65 2.60 3.41 -15.44
N ASN A 66 3.91 3.28 -15.68
CA ASN A 66 4.75 2.35 -14.92
C ASN A 66 4.84 2.73 -13.43
N MET A 67 4.95 4.02 -13.11
CA MET A 67 4.91 4.51 -11.74
C MET A 67 3.58 4.20 -11.07
N ALA A 68 2.45 4.46 -11.74
CA ALA A 68 1.13 4.15 -11.22
C ALA A 68 0.98 2.65 -10.95
N ALA A 69 1.28 1.80 -11.92
CA ALA A 69 1.17 0.35 -11.79
C ALA A 69 2.10 -0.21 -10.68
N GLY A 70 3.36 0.24 -10.62
CA GLY A 70 4.29 -0.17 -9.58
C GLY A 70 3.82 0.23 -8.18
N THR A 71 3.25 1.42 -8.06
CA THR A 71 2.74 1.95 -6.80
C THR A 71 1.45 1.25 -6.36
N GLU A 72 0.58 0.87 -7.29
CA GLU A 72 -0.60 0.04 -7.02
C GLU A 72 -0.22 -1.35 -6.50
N ASN A 73 0.73 -2.02 -7.14
CA ASN A 73 1.22 -3.32 -6.69
C ASN A 73 1.77 -3.26 -5.25
N LEU A 74 2.47 -2.17 -4.91
CA LEU A 74 2.93 -1.93 -3.54
C LEU A 74 1.73 -1.68 -2.60
N SER A 75 0.78 -0.85 -3.00
CA SER A 75 -0.45 -0.59 -2.22
C SER A 75 -1.19 -1.89 -1.88
N ASP A 76 -1.35 -2.79 -2.86
CA ASP A 76 -2.00 -4.09 -2.66
C ASP A 76 -1.20 -4.98 -1.72
N SER A 77 0.13 -4.98 -1.85
CA SER A 77 1.02 -5.69 -0.94
C SER A 77 0.89 -5.20 0.51
N PHE A 78 0.82 -3.88 0.72
CA PHE A 78 0.59 -3.28 2.03
C PHE A 78 -0.83 -3.54 2.55
N GLY A 79 -1.83 -3.64 1.66
CA GLY A 79 -3.18 -4.09 2.00
C GLY A 79 -3.19 -5.51 2.56
N ASN A 80 -2.48 -6.42 1.90
CA ASN A 80 -2.33 -7.81 2.36
C ASN A 80 -1.59 -7.88 3.71
N LEU A 81 -0.53 -7.09 3.87
CA LEU A 81 0.20 -7.00 5.14
C LEU A 81 -0.72 -6.51 6.28
N THR A 82 -1.50 -5.46 6.04
CA THR A 82 -2.45 -4.90 7.01
C THR A 82 -3.47 -5.95 7.45
N SER A 83 -4.06 -6.67 6.50
CA SER A 83 -5.02 -7.75 6.77
C SER A 83 -4.41 -8.90 7.59
N GLY A 84 -3.17 -9.30 7.27
CA GLY A 84 -2.42 -10.30 8.02
C GLY A 84 -2.14 -9.88 9.46
N LEU A 85 -1.74 -8.63 9.67
CA LEU A 85 -1.51 -8.07 11.01
C LEU A 85 -2.81 -8.01 11.81
N GLN A 86 -3.91 -7.54 11.23
CA GLN A 86 -5.22 -7.51 11.91
C GLN A 86 -5.67 -8.91 12.33
N THR A 87 -5.51 -9.90 11.45
CA THR A 87 -5.83 -11.31 11.76
C THR A 87 -4.96 -11.85 12.90
N SER A 88 -3.66 -11.54 12.89
CA SER A 88 -2.74 -11.92 13.96
C SER A 88 -3.12 -11.28 15.30
N ALA A 89 -3.47 -9.99 15.30
CA ALA A 89 -3.92 -9.30 16.51
C ALA A 89 -5.20 -9.95 17.09
N GLN A 90 -6.18 -10.26 16.25
CA GLN A 90 -7.40 -10.95 16.68
C GLN A 90 -7.11 -12.32 17.29
N ARG A 91 -6.22 -13.10 16.68
CA ARG A 91 -5.81 -14.42 17.20
C ARG A 91 -5.09 -14.31 18.54
N LEU A 92 -4.20 -13.32 18.69
CA LEU A 92 -3.51 -13.07 19.96
C LEU A 92 -4.50 -12.72 21.07
N THR A 93 -5.46 -11.83 20.80
CA THR A 93 -6.52 -11.48 21.76
C THR A 93 -7.40 -12.66 22.13
N ALA A 94 -7.73 -13.54 21.17
CA ALA A 94 -8.52 -14.74 21.43
C ALA A 94 -7.75 -15.76 22.27
N MET A 95 -6.46 -15.95 22.02
CA MET A 95 -5.60 -16.81 22.84
C MET A 95 -5.47 -16.28 24.27
N GLU A 96 -5.33 -14.96 24.45
CA GLU A 96 -5.26 -14.36 25.78
C GLU A 96 -6.57 -14.56 26.56
N HIS A 97 -7.72 -14.35 25.94
CA HIS A 97 -9.02 -14.65 26.56
C HIS A 97 -9.17 -16.12 26.92
N GLY A 98 -8.88 -17.04 25.99
CA GLY A 98 -8.98 -18.48 26.25
C GLY A 98 -8.06 -18.96 27.36
N ASN A 99 -6.84 -18.39 27.44
CA ASN A 99 -5.94 -18.65 28.56
C ASN A 99 -6.55 -18.14 29.87
N ARG A 100 -7.09 -16.91 29.89
CA ARG A 100 -7.67 -16.30 31.09
C ARG A 100 -8.86 -17.09 31.64
N ASP A 101 -9.76 -17.55 30.76
CA ASP A 101 -10.96 -18.32 31.13
C ASP A 101 -10.62 -19.74 31.59
N GLY A 102 -9.55 -20.35 31.06
CA GLY A 102 -9.09 -21.68 31.45
C GLY A 102 -8.34 -21.74 32.80
N PHE A 103 -8.04 -20.59 33.42
CA PHE A 103 -7.43 -20.49 34.75
C PHE A 103 -8.43 -20.10 35.85
N ALA A 104 -9.73 -20.01 35.56
CA ALA A 104 -10.80 -19.73 36.51
C ALA A 104 -11.45 -21.00 37.08
#